data_AF-A0AAD9F9V5-F1
#
_entry.id   AF-A0AAD9F9V5-F1
#
_cell.length_a   1.000
_cell.length_b   1.000
_cell.length_c   1.000
_cell.angle_alpha   90.00
_cell.angle_beta   90.00
_cell.angle_gamma   90.00
#
_symmetry.space_group_name_H-M   'P 1'
#
loop_
_entity.id
_entity.type
_entity.pdbx_description
1 polymer ?
#
loop_
_entity_poly.entity_id
_entity_poly.type
_entity_poly.pdbx_seq_one_letter_code
_entity_poly.pdbx_strand_id
1 'polypeptide(L)'
;MEGNMSLQTLWDAIQQIKTDMLTHIDSKMDPIQSSLSRIHNSLSSLGDQVNLLEQCVGANEDNVQECVARVKQLEKDNSFLMSKVDDLENRSRRSNLRLTGILESAEGSDIIGFMSRLIPQLLGPDAFPTLPIIERAHRSPTARQNSHASPRGTS
;
A
#
# COMPACT_ATOMS: atom_id res chain seq x y z
N MET A 1 47.27 -15.99 -85.03
CA MET A 1 45.97 -16.43 -85.58
C MET A 1 44.90 -15.62 -84.86
N GLU A 2 44.61 -14.43 -85.39
CA GLU A 2 43.58 -13.57 -84.81
C GLU A 2 42.22 -14.10 -85.26
N GLY A 3 41.48 -14.67 -84.31
CA GLY A 3 40.13 -15.16 -84.56
C GLY A 3 39.22 -13.99 -84.87
N ASN A 4 38.81 -13.87 -86.13
CA ASN A 4 37.89 -12.83 -86.57
C ASN A 4 36.50 -13.14 -86.00
N MET A 5 36.16 -12.48 -84.89
CA MET A 5 34.89 -12.67 -84.20
C MET A 5 33.76 -12.02 -85.02
N SER A 6 32.71 -12.78 -85.32
CA SER A 6 31.62 -12.26 -86.18
C SER A 6 30.75 -11.23 -85.43
N LEU A 7 30.17 -10.28 -86.18
CA LEU A 7 29.20 -9.33 -85.64
C LEU A 7 27.99 -10.02 -84.98
N GLN A 8 27.61 -11.21 -85.48
CA GLN A 8 26.54 -12.02 -84.90
C GLN A 8 26.90 -12.46 -83.48
N THR A 9 28.14 -12.90 -83.27
CA THR A 9 28.63 -13.34 -81.94
C THR A 9 28.63 -12.19 -80.94
N LEU A 10 28.96 -10.96 -81.37
CA LEU A 10 28.88 -9.77 -80.53
C LEU A 10 27.43 -9.40 -80.18
N TRP A 11 26.52 -9.48 -81.15
CA TRP A 11 25.09 -9.23 -80.91
C TRP A 11 24.51 -10.23 -79.90
N ASP A 12 24.80 -11.52 -80.08
CA ASP A 12 24.31 -12.58 -79.21
C ASP A 12 24.83 -12.40 -77.78
N ALA A 13 26.11 -12.03 -77.61
CA ALA A 13 26.69 -11.72 -76.30
C ALA A 13 26.00 -10.52 -75.62
N ILE A 14 25.66 -9.47 -76.38
CA ILE A 14 24.92 -8.32 -75.86
C ILE A 14 23.50 -8.71 -75.43
N GLN A 15 22.79 -9.51 -76.22
CA GLN A 15 21.46 -9.99 -75.85
C GLN A 15 21.50 -10.93 -74.64
N GLN A 16 22.53 -11.76 -74.54
CA GLN A 16 22.74 -12.63 -73.39
C GLN A 16 22.97 -11.79 -72.13
N ILE A 17 23.89 -10.82 -72.17
CA ILE A 17 24.18 -9.91 -71.04
C ILE A 17 22.92 -9.14 -70.62
N LYS A 18 22.13 -8.64 -71.58
CA LYS A 18 20.86 -7.97 -71.29
C LYS A 18 19.90 -8.88 -70.53
N THR A 19 19.74 -10.12 -71.00
CA THR A 19 18.84 -11.12 -70.37
C THR A 19 19.34 -11.53 -68.99
N ASP A 20 20.64 -11.78 -68.85
CA ASP A 20 21.26 -12.17 -67.58
C ASP A 20 21.16 -11.05 -66.54
N MET A 21 21.35 -9.79 -66.94
CA MET A 21 21.18 -8.65 -66.04
C MET A 21 19.72 -8.47 -65.60
N LEU A 22 18.76 -8.55 -66.52
CA LEU A 22 17.33 -8.42 -66.18
C LEU A 22 16.90 -9.53 -65.23
N THR A 23 17.25 -10.78 -65.53
CA THR A 23 16.93 -11.92 -64.67
C THR A 23 17.62 -11.83 -63.31
N HIS A 24 18.88 -11.40 -63.25
CA HIS A 24 19.58 -11.20 -61.98
C HIS A 24 18.93 -10.07 -61.16
N ILE A 25 18.55 -8.95 -61.78
CA ILE A 25 17.83 -7.86 -61.11
C ILE A 25 16.50 -8.34 -60.55
N ASP A 26 15.67 -9.00 -61.36
CA ASP A 26 14.37 -9.52 -60.93
C ASP A 26 14.53 -10.51 -59.77
N SER A 27 15.51 -11.43 -59.88
CA SER A 27 15.80 -12.43 -58.84
C SER A 27 16.22 -11.82 -57.48
N LYS A 28 16.77 -10.60 -57.47
CA LYS A 28 17.16 -9.89 -56.25
C LYS A 28 16.08 -8.91 -55.79
N MET A 29 15.29 -8.37 -56.71
CA MET A 29 14.20 -7.45 -56.42
C MET A 29 13.06 -8.15 -55.66
N ASP A 30 12.67 -9.36 -56.08
CA ASP A 30 11.59 -10.13 -55.45
C ASP A 30 11.84 -10.41 -53.95
N PRO A 31 13.02 -10.89 -53.52
CA PRO A 31 13.34 -11.04 -52.11
C PRO A 31 13.34 -9.72 -51.33
N ILE A 32 13.82 -8.63 -51.94
CA ILE A 32 13.84 -7.30 -51.30
C ILE A 32 12.40 -6.82 -51.07
N GLN A 33 11.55 -6.89 -52.09
CA GLN A 33 10.15 -6.51 -51.99
C GLN A 33 9.41 -7.35 -50.94
N SER A 34 9.65 -8.66 -50.94
CA SER A 34 9.09 -9.58 -49.93
C SER A 34 9.54 -9.22 -48.52
N SER A 35 10.82 -8.90 -48.34
CA SER A 35 11.38 -8.49 -47.04
C SER A 35 10.78 -7.16 -46.58
N LEU A 36 10.62 -6.20 -47.50
CA LEU A 36 10.01 -4.91 -47.22
C LEU A 36 8.54 -5.04 -46.80
N SER A 37 7.77 -5.87 -47.49
CA SER A 37 6.38 -6.17 -47.11
C SER A 37 6.29 -6.81 -45.72
N ARG A 38 7.21 -7.72 -45.38
CA ARG A 38 7.26 -8.34 -44.04
C ARG A 38 7.59 -7.31 -42.96
N ILE A 39 8.56 -6.43 -43.20
CA ILE A 39 8.91 -5.34 -42.27
C ILE A 39 7.71 -4.40 -42.08
N HIS A 40 7.04 -4.01 -43.17
CA HIS A 40 5.86 -3.15 -43.10
C HIS A 40 4.75 -3.77 -42.25
N ASN A 41 4.44 -5.04 -42.45
CA ASN A 41 3.42 -5.75 -41.68
C ASN A 41 3.80 -5.85 -40.19
N SER A 42 5.06 -6.18 -39.89
CA SER A 42 5.55 -6.21 -38.50
C SER A 42 5.49 -4.85 -37.83
N LEU A 43 5.83 -3.78 -38.56
CA LEU A 43 5.77 -2.41 -38.04
C LEU A 43 4.33 -1.97 -37.77
N SER A 44 3.40 -2.32 -38.66
CA SER A 44 1.96 -2.07 -38.45
C SER A 44 1.47 -2.78 -37.20
N SER A 45 1.77 -4.08 -37.05
CA SER A 45 1.37 -4.85 -35.89
C SER A 45 1.99 -4.32 -34.59
N LEU A 46 3.23 -3.84 -34.64
CA LEU A 46 3.87 -3.22 -33.49
C LEU A 46 3.18 -1.89 -33.12
N GLY A 47 2.79 -1.09 -34.11
CA GLY A 47 2.01 0.13 -33.90
C GLY A 47 0.69 -0.15 -33.18
N ASP A 48 -0.04 -1.18 -33.59
CA ASP A 48 -1.28 -1.59 -32.94
C ASP A 48 -1.06 -2.04 -31.49
N GLN A 49 0.01 -2.82 -31.24
CA GLN A 49 0.37 -3.27 -29.89
C GLN A 49 0.77 -2.11 -28.97
N VAL A 50 1.53 -1.14 -29.49
CA VAL A 50 1.92 0.05 -28.74
C VAL A 50 0.68 0.86 -28.35
N ASN A 51 -0.25 1.07 -29.27
CA ASN A 51 -1.49 1.81 -28.99
C ASN A 51 -2.36 1.11 -27.92
N LEU A 52 -2.48 -0.22 -27.99
CA LEU A 52 -3.15 -1.00 -26.94
C LEU A 52 -2.45 -0.87 -25.58
N LEU A 53 -1.12 -0.94 -25.55
CA LEU A 53 -0.35 -0.77 -24.33
C LEU A 53 -0.53 0.62 -23.74
N GLU A 54 -0.50 1.67 -24.55
CA GLU A 54 -0.74 3.05 -24.12
C GLU A 54 -2.12 3.21 -23.48
N GLN A 55 -3.16 2.62 -24.08
CA GLN A 55 -4.52 2.63 -23.53
C GLN A 55 -4.60 1.86 -22.19
N CYS A 56 -4.01 0.66 -22.13
CA CYS A 56 -3.98 -0.13 -20.90
C CYS A 56 -3.21 0.57 -19.77
N VAL A 57 -2.08 1.21 -20.09
CA VAL A 57 -1.30 1.99 -19.13
C VAL A 57 -2.12 3.17 -18.61
N GLY A 58 -2.77 3.93 -19.48
CA GLY A 58 -3.64 5.05 -19.07
C GLY A 58 -4.76 4.60 -18.13
N ALA A 59 -5.48 3.53 -18.48
CA ALA A 59 -6.52 2.98 -17.61
C ALA A 59 -5.97 2.49 -16.27
N ASN A 60 -4.77 1.92 -16.24
CA ASN A 60 -4.13 1.48 -15.01
C ASN A 60 -3.66 2.65 -14.15
N GLU A 61 -3.16 3.72 -14.76
CA GLU A 61 -2.80 4.97 -14.07
C GLU A 61 -4.02 5.59 -13.40
N ASP A 62 -5.16 5.66 -14.09
CA ASP A 62 -6.43 6.16 -13.53
C ASP A 62 -6.88 5.32 -12.32
N ASN A 63 -6.85 3.99 -12.45
CA ASN A 63 -7.20 3.06 -11.36
C ASN A 63 -6.27 3.21 -10.15
N VAL A 64 -4.97 3.41 -10.38
CA VAL A 64 -3.98 3.63 -9.32
C VAL A 64 -4.25 4.96 -8.62
N GLN A 65 -4.56 6.03 -9.36
CA GLN A 65 -4.91 7.32 -8.77
C GLN A 65 -6.17 7.23 -7.89
N GLU A 66 -7.22 6.53 -8.36
CA GLU A 66 -8.43 6.30 -7.58
C GLU A 66 -8.13 5.50 -6.30
N CYS A 67 -7.34 4.43 -6.41
CA CYS A 67 -6.94 3.63 -5.25
C CYS A 67 -6.17 4.45 -4.22
N VAL A 68 -5.21 5.27 -4.66
CA VAL A 68 -4.44 6.15 -3.77
C VAL A 68 -5.35 7.17 -3.09
N ALA A 69 -6.31 7.76 -3.81
CA ALA A 69 -7.28 8.68 -3.22
C ALA A 69 -8.13 8.01 -2.13
N ARG A 70 -8.61 6.78 -2.41
CA ARG A 70 -9.40 6.00 -1.45
C ARG A 70 -8.60 5.60 -0.21
N VAL A 71 -7.33 5.19 -0.39
CA VAL A 71 -6.44 4.86 0.73
C VAL A 71 -6.22 6.09 1.63
N LYS A 72 -5.92 7.26 1.07
CA LYS A 72 -5.77 8.49 1.84
C LYS A 72 -7.01 8.86 2.64
N GLN A 73 -8.19 8.67 2.05
CA GLN A 73 -9.46 8.91 2.74
C GLN A 73 -9.65 7.93 3.91
N LEU A 74 -9.37 6.65 3.69
CA LEU A 74 -9.44 5.62 4.75
C LEU A 74 -8.44 5.87 5.88
N GLU A 75 -7.21 6.30 5.57
CA GLU A 75 -6.21 6.67 6.58
C GLU A 75 -6.70 7.83 7.45
N LYS A 76 -7.30 8.86 6.84
CA LYS A 76 -7.90 9.98 7.55
C LYS A 76 -9.04 9.54 8.45
N ASP A 77 -9.97 8.75 7.92
CA ASP A 77 -11.13 8.26 8.68
C ASP A 77 -10.69 7.36 9.84
N ASN A 78 -9.71 6.49 9.62
CA ASN A 78 -9.15 5.65 10.67
C ASN A 78 -8.50 6.49 11.77
N SER A 79 -7.69 7.49 11.43
CA SER A 79 -7.08 8.40 12.42
C SER A 79 -8.13 9.15 13.25
N PHE A 80 -9.21 9.61 12.61
CA PHE A 80 -10.33 10.27 13.29
C PHE A 80 -11.05 9.30 14.23
N LEU A 81 -11.34 8.08 13.77
CA LEU A 81 -12.00 7.07 14.58
C LEU A 81 -11.13 6.65 15.77
N MET A 82 -9.82 6.48 15.58
CA MET A 82 -8.89 6.20 16.68
C MET A 82 -8.92 7.31 17.73
N SER A 83 -8.87 8.58 17.32
CA SER A 83 -8.96 9.71 18.26
C SER A 83 -10.31 9.73 19.00
N LYS A 84 -11.40 9.40 18.30
CA LYS A 84 -12.73 9.35 18.90
C LYS A 84 -12.86 8.20 19.90
N VAL A 85 -12.26 7.04 19.61
CA VAL A 85 -12.23 5.91 20.54
C VAL A 85 -11.44 6.29 21.79
N ASP A 86 -10.27 6.90 21.64
CA ASP A 86 -9.47 7.36 22.79
C ASP A 86 -10.22 8.38 23.65
N ASP A 87 -10.89 9.37 23.04
CA ASP A 87 -11.73 10.32 23.78
C ASP A 87 -12.87 9.61 24.54
N LEU A 88 -13.55 8.65 23.90
CA LEU A 88 -14.63 7.90 24.53
C LEU A 88 -14.12 7.02 25.69
N GLU A 89 -12.97 6.38 25.54
CA GLU A 89 -12.35 5.59 26.62
C GLU A 89 -11.93 6.48 27.79
N ASN A 90 -11.28 7.61 27.50
CA ASN A 90 -10.87 8.58 28.50
C ASN A 90 -12.07 9.18 29.23
N ARG A 91 -13.14 9.52 28.50
CA ARG A 91 -14.39 10.03 29.07
C ARG A 91 -15.12 8.97 29.90
N SER A 92 -15.12 7.72 29.45
CA SER A 92 -15.71 6.59 30.18
C SER A 92 -14.98 6.33 31.50
N ARG A 93 -13.65 6.51 31.53
CA ARG A 93 -12.82 6.31 32.73
C ARG A 93 -12.55 7.59 33.51
N ARG A 94 -13.11 8.73 33.11
CA ARG A 94 -12.80 10.05 33.69
C ARG A 94 -13.05 10.13 35.20
N SER A 95 -14.03 9.40 35.71
CA SER A 95 -14.37 9.35 37.13
C SER A 95 -13.67 8.22 37.88
N ASN A 96 -12.85 7.41 37.21
CA ASN A 96 -12.13 6.31 37.84
C ASN A 96 -10.81 6.84 38.40
N LEU A 97 -10.59 6.66 39.70
CA LEU A 97 -9.31 6.96 40.35
C LEU A 97 -8.52 5.66 40.51
N ARG A 98 -7.20 5.72 40.48
CA ARG A 98 -6.34 4.57 40.80
C ARG A 98 -5.26 4.98 41.78
N LEU A 99 -5.37 4.48 43.01
CA LEU A 99 -4.43 4.74 44.10
C LEU A 99 -3.45 3.58 44.22
N THR A 100 -2.16 3.87 44.18
CA THR A 100 -1.08 2.88 44.30
C THR A 100 -0.35 3.03 45.62
N GLY A 101 0.20 1.94 46.16
CA GLY A 101 0.97 1.98 47.42
C GLY A 101 0.14 1.82 48.69
N ILE A 102 -1.17 1.62 48.58
CA ILE A 102 -2.02 1.24 49.73
C ILE A 102 -1.65 -0.19 50.12
N LEU A 103 -1.12 -0.37 51.35
CA LEU A 103 -0.78 -1.67 51.92
C LEU A 103 -1.96 -2.65 51.80
N GLU A 104 -1.66 -3.90 51.43
CA GLU A 104 -2.72 -4.88 51.31
C GLU A 104 -3.34 -5.20 52.68
N SER A 105 -4.67 -5.35 52.70
CA SER A 105 -5.48 -5.60 53.91
C SER A 105 -5.66 -4.37 54.84
N ALA A 106 -5.07 -3.22 54.53
CA ALA A 106 -5.31 -1.98 55.28
C ALA A 106 -6.77 -1.51 55.21
N GLU A 107 -7.48 -1.88 54.14
CA GLU A 107 -8.89 -1.55 53.93
C GLU A 107 -9.84 -2.41 54.78
N GLY A 108 -9.37 -3.55 55.32
CA GLY A 108 -10.21 -4.53 55.99
C GLY A 108 -11.24 -5.17 55.04
N SER A 109 -12.46 -5.36 55.53
CA SER A 109 -13.57 -5.95 54.75
C SER A 109 -14.37 -4.93 53.92
N ASP A 110 -14.23 -3.62 54.20
CA ASP A 110 -14.99 -2.54 53.56
C ASP A 110 -14.06 -1.54 52.85
N ILE A 111 -13.74 -1.86 51.60
CA ILE A 111 -12.91 -1.01 50.74
C ILE A 111 -13.61 0.32 50.45
N ILE A 112 -14.92 0.33 50.24
CA ILE A 112 -15.66 1.55 49.89
C ILE A 112 -15.62 2.55 51.04
N GLY A 113 -15.93 2.10 52.26
CA GLY A 113 -15.86 2.93 53.45
C GLY A 113 -14.44 3.39 53.79
N PHE A 114 -13.43 2.55 53.56
CA PHE A 114 -12.04 2.97 53.71
C PHE A 114 -11.68 4.10 52.74
N MET A 115 -12.03 3.94 51.46
CA MET A 115 -11.69 4.91 50.40
C MET A 115 -12.45 6.22 50.55
N SER A 116 -13.71 6.19 50.98
CA SER A 116 -14.51 7.42 51.21
C SER A 116 -13.91 8.32 52.29
N ARG A 117 -13.19 7.74 53.26
CA ARG A 117 -12.44 8.49 54.30
C ARG A 117 -11.03 8.86 53.85
N LEU A 118 -10.35 7.98 53.12
CA LEU A 118 -8.96 8.21 52.69
C LEU A 118 -8.85 9.33 51.65
N ILE A 119 -9.77 9.40 50.69
CA ILE A 119 -9.70 10.40 49.59
C ILE A 119 -9.71 11.84 50.12
N PRO A 120 -10.65 12.26 51.00
CA PRO A 120 -10.63 13.59 51.60
C PRO A 120 -9.36 13.88 52.44
N GLN A 121 -8.80 12.87 53.11
CA GLN A 121 -7.56 13.04 53.88
C GLN A 121 -6.35 13.34 53.00
N LEU A 122 -6.30 12.75 51.79
CA LEU A 122 -5.19 12.95 50.86
C LEU A 122 -5.30 14.24 50.05
N LEU A 123 -6.52 14.59 49.60
CA LEU A 123 -6.76 15.72 48.70
C LEU A 123 -7.17 17.00 49.44
N GLY A 124 -7.40 16.93 50.74
CA GLY A 124 -7.81 18.04 51.59
C GLY A 124 -9.31 18.00 51.88
N PRO A 125 -9.72 18.15 53.16
CA PRO A 125 -11.13 18.11 53.54
C PRO A 125 -11.94 19.29 52.96
N ASP A 126 -11.28 20.42 52.68
CA ASP A 126 -11.92 21.61 52.12
C ASP A 126 -12.50 21.37 50.72
N ALA A 127 -11.93 20.43 49.96
CA ALA A 127 -12.41 20.03 48.65
C ALA A 127 -13.62 19.06 48.71
N PHE A 128 -13.90 18.49 49.89
CA PHE A 128 -14.93 17.47 50.11
C PHE A 128 -15.84 17.85 51.28
N PRO A 129 -16.73 18.86 51.11
CA PRO A 129 -17.69 19.27 52.15
C PRO A 129 -18.67 18.14 52.53
N THR A 130 -18.82 17.14 51.67
CA THR A 130 -19.51 15.88 51.95
C THR A 130 -18.63 14.71 51.50
N LEU A 131 -18.82 13.54 52.11
CA LEU A 131 -18.08 12.34 51.71
C LEU A 131 -18.39 12.00 50.24
N PRO A 132 -17.37 11.64 49.44
CA PRO A 132 -17.58 11.31 48.04
C PRO A 132 -18.43 10.05 47.91
N ILE A 133 -19.36 10.05 46.95
CA ILE A 133 -20.14 8.88 46.58
C ILE A 133 -19.25 8.00 45.69
N ILE A 134 -18.98 6.78 46.16
CA ILE A 134 -18.16 5.80 45.45
C ILE A 134 -19.10 4.71 44.93
N GLU A 135 -19.22 4.58 43.62
CA GLU A 135 -20.06 3.55 42.98
C GLU A 135 -19.46 2.15 43.17
N ARG A 136 -18.13 2.04 43.05
CA ARG A 136 -17.40 0.78 43.16
C ARG A 136 -15.95 1.04 43.58
N ALA A 137 -15.42 0.17 44.43
CA ALA A 137 -14.00 0.18 44.79
C ALA A 137 -13.46 -1.26 44.83
N HIS A 138 -12.29 -1.50 44.23
CA HIS A 138 -11.68 -2.82 44.15
C HIS A 138 -10.18 -2.78 43.88
N ARG A 139 -9.47 -3.89 44.17
CA ARG A 139 -8.05 -4.02 43.81
C ARG A 139 -7.89 -4.39 42.33
N SER A 140 -6.90 -3.78 41.67
CA SER A 140 -6.54 -3.98 40.27
C SER A 140 -5.02 -4.20 40.11
N PRO A 141 -4.58 -5.37 39.61
CA PRO A 141 -5.38 -6.47 39.05
C PRO A 141 -6.15 -7.28 40.12
N THR A 142 -7.25 -7.92 39.73
CA THR A 142 -8.13 -8.64 40.68
C THR A 142 -7.43 -9.85 41.32
N ALA A 143 -6.53 -10.50 40.59
CA ALA A 143 -5.67 -11.56 41.11
C ALA A 143 -4.51 -10.98 41.92
N ARG A 144 -4.22 -11.61 43.07
CA ARG A 144 -3.04 -11.28 43.89
C ARG A 144 -1.80 -11.81 43.16
N GLN A 145 -0.85 -10.93 42.87
CA GLN A 145 0.47 -11.35 42.39
C GLN A 145 1.31 -11.85 43.60
N ASN A 146 2.36 -12.64 43.35
CA ASN A 146 3.18 -13.28 44.39
C ASN A 146 3.54 -12.35 45.57
N SER A 147 3.73 -12.91 46.76
CA SER A 147 3.94 -12.21 48.04
C SER A 147 5.12 -11.21 48.09
N HIS A 148 6.02 -11.23 47.09
CA HIS A 148 7.13 -10.29 46.95
C HIS A 148 6.86 -9.14 45.96
N ALA A 149 5.67 -9.07 45.36
CA ALA A 149 5.28 -8.00 44.45
C ALA A 149 4.76 -6.77 45.21
N SER A 150 4.90 -5.58 44.60
CA SER A 150 4.37 -4.33 45.15
C SER A 150 2.84 -4.40 45.38
N PRO A 151 2.29 -3.65 46.36
CA PRO A 151 0.85 -3.63 46.61
C PRO A 151 0.05 -3.28 45.37
N ARG A 152 -1.08 -3.97 45.15
CA ARG A 152 -1.96 -3.74 44.01
C ARG A 152 -2.56 -2.33 44.04
N GLY A 153 -2.88 -1.78 42.87
CA GLY A 153 -3.62 -0.53 42.81
C GLY A 153 -5.05 -0.73 43.36
N THR A 154 -5.59 0.27 44.04
CA THR A 154 -7.01 0.34 44.41
C THR A 154 -7.69 1.29 43.43
N SER A 155 -8.69 0.78 42.70
CA SER A 155 -9.49 1.48 41.70
C SER A 155 -10.92 1.67 42.16
#